data_AF-A0A7K4CPN3-F1
#
_entry.id   AF-A0A7K4CPN3-F1
#
_cell.length_a   1.000
_cell.length_b   1.000
_cell.length_c   1.000
_cell.angle_alpha   90.00
_cell.angle_beta   90.00
_cell.angle_gamma   90.00
#
_symmetry.space_group_name_H-M   'P 1'
#
loop_
_entity.id
_entity.type
_entity.pdbx_description
1 polymer ?
#
loop_
_entity_poly.entity_id
_entity_poly.type
_entity_poly.pdbx_seq_one_letter_code
_entity_poly.pdbx_strand_id
1 'polypeptide(L)'
;MEEPRILTGRESPEPGTKKNARKTMEDGSKQRKMSGVALSYIIVLVAFAIGIIVCSVDGGSFDLQITKFFSDLGLNETNPDSSVNFWHQLGKFFDPDIIEGEAWDNLWIGQLFSTIVIVIAAGLIIIPAIQLGIEKKNAKKENRKIVTPASMRFYKYGWLIGFVGIVAAIGIIQLFKNFWGRPRPDELFTNFVPWFSPQGFDQGESFMSGHVAQATLVTGLALAFLGSRKKYLSIVFGIFSIILVVLTGLARMLSNAHYFSDVLWGGFMTYSIMLLTYFWILDIPGQEQVHRYERTYTPFNEGYKLVLDGKAKLKENVDEGLKLVSAGLEKFAAAKAAAVEINKFHHEFDAFITRIDDLTSRLGALINEHQSLAGKKEKNDAYLLKWSYIC
;
A
#
# COMPACT_ATOMS: atom_id res chain seq x y z
N MET A 1 2.30 -15.48 -13.88
CA MET A 1 0.83 -15.54 -13.88
C MET A 1 0.46 -16.66 -14.83
N GLU A 2 -0.11 -17.77 -14.35
CA GLU A 2 -0.83 -18.67 -15.24
C GLU A 2 -2.20 -18.05 -15.52
N GLU A 3 -2.61 -18.05 -16.80
CA GLU A 3 -3.91 -17.55 -17.23
C GLU A 3 -5.03 -18.25 -16.43
N PRO A 4 -6.05 -17.53 -15.93
CA PRO A 4 -7.23 -18.19 -15.41
C PRO A 4 -7.86 -19.00 -16.54
N ARG A 5 -8.12 -20.29 -16.27
CA ARG A 5 -8.66 -21.27 -17.22
C ARG A 5 -9.85 -20.65 -17.96
N ILE A 6 -9.70 -20.50 -19.27
CA ILE A 6 -10.81 -20.19 -20.17
C ILE A 6 -11.78 -21.35 -20.05
N LEU A 7 -13.03 -21.05 -19.72
CA LEU A 7 -14.10 -22.05 -19.70
C LEU A 7 -14.23 -22.61 -21.12
N THR A 8 -13.58 -23.75 -21.38
CA THR A 8 -13.82 -24.53 -22.58
C THR A 8 -15.26 -25.03 -22.49
N GLY A 9 -16.06 -24.81 -23.53
CA GLY A 9 -17.53 -24.87 -23.52
C GLY A 9 -18.17 -26.24 -23.28
N ARG A 10 -17.75 -26.99 -22.26
CA ARG A 10 -18.30 -28.32 -21.92
C ARG A 10 -18.73 -28.51 -20.46
N GLU A 11 -18.63 -27.51 -19.60
CA GLU A 11 -19.07 -27.63 -18.20
C GLU A 11 -20.12 -26.56 -17.88
N SER A 12 -21.38 -27.00 -17.79
CA SER A 12 -22.46 -26.22 -17.19
C SER A 12 -22.21 -26.03 -15.69
N PRO A 13 -22.28 -24.81 -15.13
CA PRO A 13 -22.05 -24.62 -13.71
C PRO A 13 -23.30 -25.03 -12.92
N GLU A 14 -23.19 -26.14 -12.17
CA GLU A 14 -24.14 -26.44 -11.10
C GLU A 14 -24.12 -25.33 -10.03
N PRO A 15 -25.25 -25.07 -9.33
CA PRO A 15 -25.38 -23.98 -8.38
C PRO A 15 -24.66 -24.30 -7.06
N GLY A 16 -23.34 -24.13 -7.04
CA GLY A 16 -22.47 -24.27 -5.85
C GLY A 16 -21.17 -23.43 -5.89
N THR A 17 -21.00 -22.58 -6.90
CA THR A 17 -19.70 -22.07 -7.38
C THR A 17 -19.02 -20.98 -6.54
N LYS A 18 -19.66 -20.42 -5.50
CA LYS A 18 -18.99 -19.40 -4.65
C LYS A 18 -17.85 -19.96 -3.80
N LYS A 19 -17.88 -21.25 -3.44
CA LYS A 19 -16.82 -21.89 -2.63
C LYS A 19 -15.61 -22.30 -3.48
N ASN A 20 -15.83 -22.74 -4.71
CA ASN A 20 -14.76 -23.24 -5.58
C ASN A 20 -13.90 -22.13 -6.18
N ALA A 21 -14.48 -20.95 -6.50
CA ALA A 21 -13.70 -19.79 -6.97
C ALA A 21 -12.72 -19.25 -5.92
N ARG A 22 -13.07 -19.37 -4.63
CA ARG A 22 -12.20 -18.96 -3.52
C ARG A 22 -11.01 -19.91 -3.34
N LYS A 23 -11.24 -21.22 -3.57
CA LYS A 23 -10.23 -22.29 -3.42
C LYS A 23 -9.23 -22.34 -4.58
N THR A 24 -9.65 -22.05 -5.82
CA THR A 24 -8.74 -21.93 -6.98
C THR A 24 -7.92 -20.63 -6.95
N MET A 25 -8.42 -19.55 -6.33
CA MET A 25 -7.61 -18.36 -6.04
C MET A 25 -6.58 -18.59 -4.92
N GLU A 26 -6.86 -19.46 -3.95
CA GLU A 26 -5.91 -19.85 -2.90
C GLU A 26 -4.71 -20.65 -3.45
N ASP A 27 -4.92 -21.58 -4.39
CA ASP A 27 -3.82 -22.41 -4.91
C ASP A 27 -2.92 -21.67 -5.92
N GLY A 28 -3.46 -20.73 -6.70
CA GLY A 28 -2.66 -19.85 -7.58
C GLY A 28 -1.82 -18.80 -6.84
N SER A 29 -2.02 -18.65 -5.53
CA SER A 29 -1.27 -17.69 -4.69
C SER A 29 0.16 -18.15 -4.35
N LYS A 30 0.49 -19.43 -4.55
CA LYS A 30 1.75 -20.06 -4.09
C LYS A 30 3.01 -19.67 -4.87
N GLN A 31 2.90 -18.89 -5.95
CA GLN A 31 4.06 -18.33 -6.67
C GLN A 31 3.89 -16.83 -6.98
N ARG A 32 3.56 -16.04 -5.96
CA ARG A 32 3.59 -14.57 -6.05
C ARG A 32 5.04 -14.06 -5.94
N LYS A 33 5.69 -13.73 -7.06
CA LYS A 33 6.88 -12.86 -7.02
C LYS A 33 6.46 -11.48 -6.54
N MET A 34 6.85 -11.11 -5.32
CA MET A 34 6.68 -9.75 -4.82
C MET A 34 7.38 -8.75 -5.74
N SER A 35 6.74 -7.60 -5.98
CA SER A 35 7.41 -6.52 -6.73
C SER A 35 8.67 -6.06 -5.97
N GLY A 36 9.73 -5.67 -6.67
CA GLY A 36 10.99 -5.25 -6.02
C GLY A 36 10.81 -4.11 -5.01
N VAL A 37 9.86 -3.20 -5.26
CA VAL A 37 9.49 -2.14 -4.30
C VAL A 37 8.78 -2.70 -3.07
N ALA A 38 7.94 -3.74 -3.19
CA ALA A 38 7.34 -4.38 -2.02
C ALA A 38 8.41 -5.14 -1.20
N LEU A 39 9.40 -5.74 -1.88
CA LEU A 39 10.53 -6.42 -1.24
C LEU A 39 11.39 -5.44 -0.44
N SER A 40 11.59 -4.21 -0.92
CA SER A 40 12.37 -3.21 -0.18
C SER A 40 11.76 -2.84 1.17
N TYR A 41 10.43 -2.85 1.32
CA TYR A 41 9.81 -2.64 2.65
C TYR A 41 10.13 -3.79 3.62
N ILE A 42 10.13 -5.03 3.14
CA ILE A 42 10.52 -6.18 4.00
C ILE A 42 11.99 -6.07 4.40
N ILE A 43 12.88 -5.64 3.50
CA ILE A 43 14.30 -5.45 3.82
C ILE A 43 14.48 -4.42 4.94
N VAL A 44 13.77 -3.30 4.90
CA VAL A 44 13.81 -2.28 5.97
C VAL A 44 13.33 -2.87 7.31
N LEU A 45 12.23 -3.63 7.29
CA LEU A 45 11.73 -4.29 8.50
C LEU A 45 12.74 -5.29 9.09
N VAL A 46 13.39 -6.08 8.23
CA VAL A 46 14.44 -7.03 8.64
C VAL A 46 15.65 -6.29 9.19
N ALA A 47 16.04 -5.15 8.62
CA ALA A 47 17.14 -4.34 9.12
C ALA A 47 16.89 -3.84 10.56
N PHE A 48 15.68 -3.36 10.86
CA PHE A 48 15.28 -3.03 12.23
C PHE A 48 15.38 -4.23 13.17
N ALA A 49 14.84 -5.38 12.75
CA ALA A 49 14.85 -6.60 13.57
C ALA A 49 16.29 -7.07 13.87
N ILE A 50 17.18 -7.05 12.87
CA ILE A 50 18.60 -7.37 13.05
C ILE A 50 19.22 -6.41 14.07
N GLY A 51 18.97 -5.10 13.93
CA GLY A 51 19.48 -4.10 14.88
C GLY A 51 19.03 -4.37 16.31
N ILE A 52 17.75 -4.69 16.51
CA ILE A 52 17.18 -5.03 17.83
C ILE A 52 17.87 -6.27 18.40
N ILE A 53 18.04 -7.32 17.60
CA ILE A 53 18.72 -8.56 18.02
C ILE A 53 20.15 -8.25 18.45
N VAL A 54 20.90 -7.49 17.65
CA VAL A 54 22.27 -7.08 17.99
C VAL A 54 22.31 -6.29 19.30
N CYS A 55 21.35 -5.39 19.54
CA CYS A 55 21.21 -4.65 20.80
C CYS A 55 20.80 -5.53 21.99
N SER A 56 20.47 -6.80 21.77
CA SER A 56 20.05 -7.73 22.82
C SER A 56 21.17 -8.67 23.27
N VAL A 57 22.24 -8.79 22.48
CA VAL A 57 23.38 -9.67 22.76
C VAL A 57 24.19 -9.14 23.93
N ASP A 58 24.81 -10.05 24.70
CA ASP A 58 25.70 -9.75 25.82
C ASP A 58 25.14 -8.72 26.82
N GLY A 59 23.88 -8.90 27.20
CA GLY A 59 23.22 -8.02 28.16
C GLY A 59 22.93 -6.62 27.64
N GLY A 60 22.97 -6.40 26.32
CA GLY A 60 22.78 -5.08 25.70
C GLY A 60 24.04 -4.23 25.62
N SER A 61 25.22 -4.86 25.65
CA SER A 61 26.52 -4.16 25.61
C SER A 61 26.65 -3.25 24.38
N PHE A 62 26.16 -3.67 23.21
CA PHE A 62 26.18 -2.87 21.99
C PHE A 62 25.26 -1.64 22.08
N ASP A 63 24.06 -1.81 22.64
CA ASP A 63 23.10 -0.71 22.86
C ASP A 63 23.72 0.38 23.75
N LEU A 64 24.39 -0.03 24.84
CA LEU A 64 25.10 0.88 25.73
C LEU A 64 26.27 1.58 25.03
N GLN A 65 27.08 0.85 24.24
CA GLN A 65 28.22 1.43 23.52
C GLN A 65 27.79 2.49 22.51
N ILE A 66 26.77 2.21 21.71
CA ILE A 66 26.23 3.17 20.74
C ILE A 66 25.63 4.39 21.46
N THR A 67 24.91 4.16 22.55
CA THR A 67 24.32 5.27 23.32
C THR A 67 25.41 6.16 23.92
N LYS A 68 26.47 5.59 24.50
CA LYS A 68 27.63 6.35 25.00
C LYS A 68 28.33 7.13 23.90
N PHE A 69 28.56 6.51 22.74
CA PHE A 69 29.16 7.18 21.60
C PHE A 69 28.39 8.44 21.19
N PHE A 70 27.06 8.37 21.11
CA PHE A 70 26.25 9.54 20.77
C PHE A 70 26.13 10.54 21.92
N SER A 71 26.07 10.08 23.17
CA SER A 71 26.14 10.95 24.34
C SER A 71 27.41 11.80 24.33
N ASP A 72 28.57 11.18 24.08
CA ASP A 72 29.87 11.87 24.06
C ASP A 72 29.97 12.86 22.89
N LEU A 73 29.26 12.62 21.78
CA LEU A 73 29.16 13.57 20.67
C LEU A 73 28.26 14.77 21.01
N GLY A 74 27.12 14.51 21.67
CA GLY A 74 26.09 15.50 21.99
C GLY A 74 26.40 16.35 23.23
N LEU A 75 27.06 15.78 24.23
CA LEU A 75 27.50 16.43 25.45
C LEU A 75 28.99 16.74 25.35
N ASN A 76 29.35 18.01 25.21
CA ASN A 76 30.71 18.46 25.48
C ASN A 76 30.71 19.14 26.85
N GLU A 77 30.60 18.36 27.93
CA GLU A 77 30.58 18.87 29.33
C GLU A 77 31.82 19.68 29.71
N THR A 78 32.89 19.59 28.90
CA THR A 78 34.15 20.28 29.14
C THR A 78 34.25 21.68 28.54
N ASN A 79 33.26 22.14 27.76
CA ASN A 79 33.30 23.45 27.10
C ASN A 79 32.03 24.28 27.43
N PRO A 80 32.16 25.45 28.09
CA PRO A 80 31.01 26.28 28.50
C PRO A 80 30.12 26.75 27.33
N ASP A 81 30.66 26.75 26.11
CA ASP A 81 29.98 27.13 24.87
C ASP A 81 29.36 25.90 24.15
N SER A 82 28.59 25.10 24.88
CA SER A 82 27.80 23.98 24.31
C SER A 82 26.82 24.44 23.21
N SER A 83 26.53 25.75 23.15
CA SER A 83 25.80 26.44 22.08
C SER A 83 26.49 26.36 20.71
N VAL A 84 27.80 26.03 20.62
CA VAL A 84 28.57 26.00 19.36
C VAL A 84 28.79 24.57 18.83
N ASN A 85 28.50 23.53 19.64
CA ASN A 85 28.66 22.15 19.20
C ASN A 85 27.57 21.77 18.19
N PHE A 86 27.98 21.50 16.94
CA PHE A 86 27.09 21.08 15.86
C PHE A 86 26.21 19.88 16.24
N TRP A 87 26.73 18.88 16.94
CA TRP A 87 25.97 17.68 17.32
C TRP A 87 24.97 17.96 18.43
N HIS A 88 25.33 18.79 19.41
CA HIS A 88 24.40 19.29 20.41
C HIS A 88 23.25 20.06 19.74
N GLN A 89 23.61 20.92 18.78
CA GLN A 89 22.65 21.67 18.01
C GLN A 89 21.73 20.74 17.17
N LEU A 90 22.30 19.77 16.48
CA LEU A 90 21.54 18.79 15.71
C LEU A 90 20.58 18.00 16.61
N GLY A 91 21.03 17.64 17.81
CA GLY A 91 20.23 16.98 18.85
C GLY A 91 18.96 17.75 19.18
N LYS A 92 19.07 19.02 19.61
CA LYS A 92 17.85 19.76 19.98
C LYS A 92 17.04 20.29 18.80
N PHE A 93 17.61 20.38 17.59
CA PHE A 93 16.81 20.69 16.42
C PHE A 93 15.68 19.67 16.20
N PHE A 94 15.93 18.38 16.45
CA PHE A 94 14.92 17.33 16.29
C PHE A 94 14.29 16.89 17.64
N ASP A 95 14.66 17.54 18.75
CA ASP A 95 14.07 17.39 20.08
C ASP A 95 13.54 18.75 20.59
N PRO A 96 12.31 19.13 20.22
CA PRO A 96 11.74 20.42 20.56
C PRO A 96 11.19 20.52 21.99
N ASP A 97 11.42 19.50 22.83
CA ASP A 97 10.94 19.52 24.20
C ASP A 97 11.68 20.61 24.99
N ILE A 98 10.91 21.46 25.69
CA ILE A 98 11.46 22.50 26.57
C ILE A 98 12.01 21.79 27.80
N ILE A 99 13.34 21.71 27.93
CA ILE A 99 13.95 21.42 29.23
C ILE A 99 13.84 22.69 30.07
N GLU A 100 13.37 22.54 31.30
CA GLU A 100 13.17 23.64 32.26
C GLU A 100 14.38 24.59 32.28
N GLY A 101 14.17 25.87 31.94
CA GLY A 101 15.13 26.94 32.24
C GLY A 101 15.36 27.93 31.10
N GLU A 102 15.82 27.49 29.93
CA GLU A 102 16.13 28.38 28.80
C GLU A 102 15.84 27.68 27.47
N ALA A 103 14.96 28.29 26.65
CA ALA A 103 14.76 27.86 25.28
C ALA A 103 16.04 28.19 24.49
N TRP A 104 16.65 27.20 23.84
CA TRP A 104 17.68 27.51 22.86
C TRP A 104 17.08 28.39 21.76
N ASP A 105 17.78 29.46 21.38
CA ASP A 105 17.50 30.42 20.30
C ASP A 105 16.76 29.88 19.05
N ASN A 106 17.02 28.63 18.63
CA ASN A 106 16.41 28.02 17.44
C ASN A 106 15.32 26.97 17.74
N LEU A 107 14.82 26.89 18.98
CA LEU A 107 13.78 25.95 19.40
C LEU A 107 12.55 25.97 18.48
N TRP A 108 12.19 27.16 17.99
CA TRP A 108 11.07 27.36 17.08
C TRP A 108 11.23 26.57 15.77
N ILE A 109 12.46 26.33 15.29
CA ILE A 109 12.71 25.56 14.07
C ILE A 109 12.47 24.07 14.30
N GLY A 110 12.89 23.55 15.45
CA GLY A 110 12.60 22.17 15.83
C GLY A 110 11.12 21.91 16.09
N GLN A 111 10.44 22.87 16.73
CA GLN A 111 8.99 22.84 16.90
C GLN A 111 8.26 22.90 15.55
N LEU A 112 8.75 23.72 14.60
CA LEU A 112 8.23 23.76 13.24
C LEU A 112 8.40 22.42 12.54
N PHE A 113 9.56 21.78 12.64
CA PHE A 113 9.80 20.44 12.08
C PHE A 113 8.83 19.40 12.64
N SER A 114 8.70 19.33 13.98
CA SER A 114 7.76 18.41 14.64
C SER A 114 6.31 18.68 14.20
N THR A 115 5.93 19.96 14.11
CA THR A 115 4.63 20.37 13.60
C THR A 115 4.41 19.93 12.16
N ILE A 116 5.41 20.03 11.28
CA ILE A 116 5.33 19.55 9.89
C ILE A 116 5.08 18.04 9.86
N VAL A 117 5.76 17.25 10.69
CA VAL A 117 5.53 15.79 10.78
C VAL A 117 4.10 15.48 11.23
N ILE A 118 3.60 16.19 12.24
CA ILE A 118 2.21 16.06 12.71
C ILE A 118 1.23 16.46 11.60
N VAL A 119 1.49 17.54 10.87
CA VAL A 119 0.66 17.99 9.74
C VAL A 119 0.66 16.97 8.62
N ILE A 120 1.81 16.34 8.31
CA ILE A 120 1.89 15.26 7.33
C ILE A 120 1.06 14.05 7.80
N ALA A 121 1.19 13.65 9.06
CA ALA A 121 0.42 12.55 9.65
C ALA A 121 -1.09 12.85 9.66
N ALA A 122 -1.48 14.09 10.00
CA ALA A 122 -2.87 14.54 9.92
C ALA A 122 -3.36 14.60 8.46
N GLY A 123 -2.52 15.03 7.53
CA GLY A 123 -2.78 15.06 6.10
C GLY A 123 -3.07 13.68 5.51
N LEU A 124 -2.39 12.64 6.00
CA LEU A 124 -2.67 11.24 5.68
C LEU A 124 -4.10 10.81 6.04
N ILE A 125 -4.73 11.46 7.02
CA ILE A 125 -6.12 11.21 7.42
C ILE A 125 -7.07 12.15 6.67
N ILE A 126 -6.79 13.45 6.69
CA ILE A 126 -7.72 14.50 6.26
C ILE A 126 -7.87 14.54 4.74
N ILE A 127 -6.75 14.50 3.99
CA ILE A 127 -6.78 14.65 2.52
C ILE A 127 -7.61 13.53 1.88
N PRO A 128 -7.40 12.24 2.24
CA PRO A 128 -8.23 11.16 1.71
C PRO A 128 -9.71 11.27 2.10
N ALA A 129 -10.01 11.68 3.34
CA ALA A 129 -11.38 11.86 3.81
C ALA A 129 -12.12 12.98 3.06
N ILE A 130 -11.46 14.12 2.82
CA ILE A 130 -12.02 15.24 2.04
C ILE A 130 -12.29 14.80 0.60
N GLN A 131 -11.32 14.15 -0.04
CA GLN A 131 -11.47 13.68 -1.41
C GLN A 131 -12.64 12.69 -1.54
N LEU A 132 -12.80 11.79 -0.56
CA LEU A 132 -13.95 10.89 -0.47
C LEU A 132 -15.28 11.66 -0.34
N GLY A 133 -15.32 12.71 0.48
CA GLY A 133 -16.49 13.58 0.64
C GLY A 133 -16.89 14.32 -0.63
N ILE A 134 -15.91 14.85 -1.37
CA ILE A 134 -16.12 15.53 -2.66
C ILE A 134 -16.74 14.57 -3.67
N GLU A 135 -16.21 13.35 -3.80
CA GLU A 135 -16.74 12.35 -4.73
C GLU A 135 -18.16 11.91 -4.37
N LYS A 136 -18.46 11.73 -3.07
CA LYS A 136 -19.83 11.46 -2.61
C LYS A 136 -20.80 12.54 -3.07
N LYS A 137 -20.40 13.82 -2.95
CA LYS A 137 -21.20 14.98 -3.36
C LYS A 137 -21.42 15.00 -4.88
N ASN A 138 -20.37 14.75 -5.66
CA ASN A 138 -20.46 14.70 -7.13
C ASN A 138 -21.35 13.56 -7.61
N ALA A 139 -21.20 12.37 -7.04
CA ALA A 139 -22.03 11.21 -7.39
C ALA A 139 -23.52 11.45 -7.10
N LYS A 140 -23.83 12.09 -5.96
CA LYS A 140 -25.21 12.50 -5.64
C LYS A 140 -25.76 13.51 -6.65
N LYS A 141 -24.94 14.49 -7.08
CA LYS A 141 -25.33 15.50 -8.09
C LYS A 141 -25.65 14.86 -9.45
N GLU A 142 -24.93 13.83 -9.82
CA GLU A 142 -25.09 13.13 -11.10
C GLU A 142 -26.10 11.97 -11.04
N ASN A 143 -26.80 11.79 -9.92
CA ASN A 143 -27.74 10.70 -9.67
C ASN A 143 -27.19 9.30 -10.01
N ARG A 144 -25.86 9.16 -9.93
CA ARG A 144 -25.14 7.90 -10.12
C ARG A 144 -24.98 7.23 -8.75
N LYS A 145 -25.19 5.92 -8.66
CA LYS A 145 -24.71 5.17 -7.48
C LYS A 145 -23.21 5.43 -7.37
N ILE A 146 -22.70 5.63 -6.15
CA ILE A 146 -21.25 5.61 -5.90
C ILE A 146 -20.79 4.18 -6.14
N VAL A 147 -20.56 3.85 -7.40
CA VAL A 147 -19.61 2.81 -7.76
C VAL A 147 -18.30 3.40 -7.32
N THR A 148 -17.77 3.04 -6.14
CA THR A 148 -16.46 3.53 -5.70
C THR A 148 -15.49 3.32 -6.87
N PRO A 149 -15.10 4.37 -7.62
CA PRO A 149 -14.19 4.17 -8.73
C PRO A 149 -12.88 3.64 -8.12
N ALA A 150 -12.16 2.81 -8.84
CA ALA A 150 -10.87 2.23 -8.42
C ALA A 150 -9.96 3.22 -7.69
N SER A 151 -9.86 4.42 -8.28
CA SER A 151 -9.04 5.55 -7.86
C SER A 151 -9.45 6.15 -6.51
N MET A 152 -10.68 5.87 -6.07
CA MET A 152 -11.26 6.35 -4.83
C MET A 152 -11.16 5.36 -3.68
N ARG A 153 -10.68 4.12 -3.91
CA ARG A 153 -10.41 3.18 -2.81
C ARG A 153 -9.20 3.60 -2.00
N PHE A 154 -8.16 4.14 -2.64
CA PHE A 154 -7.08 4.82 -1.93
C PHE A 154 -7.60 5.99 -1.06
N TYR A 155 -8.57 6.78 -1.55
CA TYR A 155 -9.17 7.83 -0.73
C TYR A 155 -10.13 7.29 0.35
N LYS A 156 -10.77 6.13 0.12
CA LYS A 156 -11.66 5.44 1.07
C LYS A 156 -10.91 4.70 2.18
N TYR A 157 -9.70 4.21 1.91
CA TYR A 157 -8.91 3.44 2.88
C TYR A 157 -7.62 4.15 3.30
N GLY A 158 -7.17 5.19 2.58
CA GLY A 158 -5.99 5.99 2.94
C GLY A 158 -6.17 6.72 4.25
N TRP A 159 -7.36 7.30 4.49
CA TRP A 159 -7.68 7.86 5.81
C TRP A 159 -7.78 6.77 6.88
N LEU A 160 -8.09 5.52 6.51
CA LEU A 160 -8.18 4.40 7.44
C LEU A 160 -6.79 3.81 7.75
N ILE A 161 -5.87 3.76 6.76
CA ILE A 161 -4.44 3.48 6.97
C ILE A 161 -3.87 4.54 7.90
N GLY A 162 -4.11 5.81 7.60
CA GLY A 162 -3.70 6.93 8.43
C GLY A 162 -4.31 6.79 9.82
N PHE A 163 -5.62 6.70 9.95
CA PHE A 163 -6.29 6.70 11.25
C PHE A 163 -5.98 5.46 12.09
N VAL A 164 -6.19 4.25 11.56
CA VAL A 164 -5.93 2.99 12.29
C VAL A 164 -4.45 2.83 12.55
N GLY A 165 -3.60 3.10 11.55
CA GLY A 165 -2.15 2.97 11.69
C GLY A 165 -1.57 3.94 12.71
N ILE A 166 -1.98 5.22 12.66
CA ILE A 166 -1.51 6.26 13.59
C ILE A 166 -2.03 5.98 15.01
N VAL A 167 -3.33 5.70 15.18
CA VAL A 167 -3.92 5.44 16.51
C VAL A 167 -3.32 4.17 17.12
N ALA A 168 -3.18 3.09 16.35
CA ALA A 168 -2.57 1.86 16.84
C ALA A 168 -1.09 2.05 17.17
N ALA A 169 -0.31 2.71 16.30
CA ALA A 169 1.12 2.92 16.53
C ALA A 169 1.38 3.80 17.75
N ILE A 170 0.72 4.95 17.84
CA ILE A 170 0.89 5.86 18.99
C ILE A 170 0.33 5.20 20.25
N GLY A 171 -0.86 4.60 20.19
CA GLY A 171 -1.49 3.94 21.34
C GLY A 171 -0.62 2.82 21.91
N ILE A 172 -0.08 1.94 21.06
CA ILE A 172 0.84 0.88 21.50
C ILE A 172 2.09 1.48 22.15
N ILE A 173 2.70 2.50 21.55
CA ILE A 173 3.91 3.10 22.12
C ILE A 173 3.66 3.75 23.47
N GLN A 174 2.54 4.46 23.64
CA GLN A 174 2.18 5.04 24.93
C GLN A 174 1.89 3.97 25.99
N LEU A 175 1.24 2.86 25.60
CA LEU A 175 1.04 1.73 26.50
C LEU A 175 2.38 1.14 26.97
N PHE A 176 3.34 0.97 26.04
CA PHE A 176 4.67 0.48 26.40
C PHE A 176 5.44 1.49 27.26
N LYS A 177 5.37 2.80 26.98
CA LYS A 177 6.03 3.81 27.83
C LYS A 177 5.60 3.70 29.30
N ASN A 178 4.30 3.58 29.55
CA ASN A 178 3.78 3.54 30.93
C ASN A 178 4.10 2.21 31.63
N PHE A 179 4.17 1.10 30.88
CA PHE A 179 4.36 -0.23 31.46
C PHE A 179 5.81 -0.69 31.54
N TRP A 180 6.66 -0.25 30.60
CA TRP A 180 8.01 -0.77 30.47
C TRP A 180 8.97 -0.16 31.50
N GLY A 181 8.77 1.11 31.84
CA GLY A 181 9.47 1.76 32.94
C GLY A 181 10.96 1.97 32.71
N ARG A 182 11.45 1.94 31.47
CA ARG A 182 12.90 2.05 31.19
C ARG A 182 13.36 3.49 31.49
N PRO A 183 14.31 3.70 32.42
CA PRO A 183 14.89 5.03 32.68
C PRO A 183 15.56 5.58 31.43
N ARG A 184 15.73 6.90 31.35
CA ARG A 184 16.41 7.52 30.22
C ARG A 184 17.95 7.45 30.38
N PRO A 185 18.72 7.50 29.27
CA PRO A 185 20.18 7.51 29.35
C PRO A 185 20.79 8.59 30.25
N ASP A 186 20.23 9.80 30.23
CA ASP A 186 20.65 10.94 31.05
C ASP A 186 20.54 10.69 32.57
N GLU A 187 19.62 9.83 33.00
CA GLU A 187 19.40 9.53 34.42
C GLU A 187 20.45 8.54 34.98
N LEU A 188 20.93 7.57 34.18
CA LEU A 188 21.61 6.36 34.73
C LEU A 188 22.65 5.69 33.78
N PHE A 189 23.63 6.41 33.24
CA PHE A 189 24.74 5.75 32.49
C PHE A 189 25.50 4.68 33.30
N THR A 190 25.53 4.81 34.62
CA THR A 190 26.17 3.87 35.56
C THR A 190 25.32 2.63 35.85
N ASN A 191 23.99 2.71 35.70
CA ASN A 191 23.04 1.61 35.94
C ASN A 191 22.24 1.31 34.68
N PHE A 192 22.92 0.99 33.58
CA PHE A 192 22.29 0.66 32.31
C PHE A 192 21.25 -0.46 32.46
N VAL A 193 20.05 -0.20 31.95
CA VAL A 193 18.97 -1.19 31.87
C VAL A 193 18.80 -1.62 30.41
N PRO A 194 18.99 -2.91 30.08
CA PRO A 194 18.75 -3.40 28.73
C PRO A 194 17.25 -3.37 28.39
N TRP A 195 16.94 -3.14 27.10
CA TRP A 195 15.55 -2.95 26.65
C TRP A 195 14.64 -4.15 26.97
N PHE A 196 15.16 -5.37 27.05
CA PHE A 196 14.37 -6.58 27.34
C PHE A 196 14.17 -6.82 28.84
N SER A 197 14.55 -5.87 29.70
CA SER A 197 14.35 -5.92 31.16
C SER A 197 13.37 -4.83 31.60
N PRO A 198 12.05 -5.08 31.55
CA PRO A 198 11.05 -4.10 31.99
C PRO A 198 11.18 -3.84 33.49
N GLN A 199 11.09 -2.57 33.89
CA GLN A 199 11.23 -2.13 35.29
C GLN A 199 9.89 -1.97 36.01
N GLY A 200 8.78 -2.03 35.28
CA GLY A 200 7.43 -1.90 35.80
C GLY A 200 6.82 -0.53 35.57
N PHE A 201 5.62 -0.32 36.13
CA PHE A 201 4.82 0.87 35.85
C PHE A 201 5.47 2.16 36.38
N ASP A 202 5.43 3.19 35.53
CA ASP A 202 5.83 4.57 35.83
C ASP A 202 7.26 4.73 36.40
N GLN A 203 8.17 3.79 36.08
CA GLN A 203 9.58 3.85 36.51
C GLN A 203 10.51 4.59 35.54
N GLY A 204 10.01 4.94 34.34
CA GLY A 204 10.79 5.60 33.30
C GLY A 204 10.11 5.55 31.93
N GLU A 205 10.37 6.55 31.09
CA GLU A 205 9.63 6.76 29.84
C GLU A 205 10.47 6.59 28.56
N SER A 206 11.64 5.96 28.65
CA SER A 206 12.56 5.86 27.52
C SER A 206 12.09 4.85 26.46
N PHE A 207 11.60 3.67 26.86
CA PHE A 207 11.17 2.66 25.90
C PHE A 207 9.68 2.76 25.57
N MET A 208 9.21 2.84 24.32
CA MET A 208 9.92 2.99 23.03
C MET A 208 9.96 4.46 22.59
N SER A 209 10.84 4.83 21.64
CA SER A 209 10.91 6.21 21.16
C SER A 209 9.65 6.64 20.39
N GLY A 210 8.87 7.54 20.99
CA GLY A 210 7.67 8.13 20.38
C GLY A 210 7.98 9.08 19.21
N HIS A 211 9.09 9.83 19.30
CA HIS A 211 9.53 10.73 18.23
C HIS A 211 9.90 9.96 16.96
N VAL A 212 10.64 8.87 17.10
CA VAL A 212 11.01 8.00 15.97
C VAL A 212 9.78 7.33 15.37
N ALA A 213 8.83 6.93 16.21
CA ALA A 213 7.56 6.42 15.73
C ALA A 213 6.77 7.45 14.92
N GLN A 214 6.66 8.69 15.39
CA GLN A 214 6.02 9.77 14.62
C GLN A 214 6.71 9.99 13.27
N ALA A 215 8.03 10.04 13.22
CA ALA A 215 8.78 10.13 11.96
C ALA A 215 8.52 8.93 11.04
N THR A 216 8.34 7.74 11.61
CA THR A 216 8.04 6.51 10.86
C THR A 216 6.65 6.51 10.23
N LEU A 217 5.67 7.26 10.77
CA LEU A 217 4.32 7.38 10.20
C LEU A 217 4.33 7.91 8.75
N VAL A 218 5.37 8.64 8.35
CA VAL A 218 5.57 9.12 6.98
C VAL A 218 5.66 7.96 5.97
N THR A 219 6.03 6.76 6.41
CA THR A 219 5.93 5.52 5.60
C THR A 219 4.52 5.29 5.07
N GLY A 220 3.47 5.79 5.74
CA GLY A 220 2.10 5.78 5.24
C GLY A 220 1.94 6.47 3.88
N LEU A 221 2.67 7.57 3.63
CA LEU A 221 2.71 8.21 2.31
C LEU A 221 3.37 7.30 1.27
N ALA A 222 4.43 6.59 1.66
CA ALA A 222 5.11 5.67 0.76
C ALA A 222 4.18 4.49 0.36
N LEU A 223 3.47 3.92 1.33
CA LEU A 223 2.48 2.85 1.11
C LEU A 223 1.28 3.33 0.29
N ALA A 224 0.86 4.58 0.48
CA ALA A 224 -0.21 5.20 -0.27
C ALA A 224 0.00 5.18 -1.80
N PHE A 225 1.25 5.31 -2.24
CA PHE A 225 1.60 5.31 -3.65
C PHE A 225 2.07 3.94 -4.18
N LEU A 226 2.15 2.91 -3.33
CA LEU A 226 2.77 1.62 -3.66
C LEU A 226 2.04 0.88 -4.81
N GLY A 227 0.71 0.90 -4.80
CA GLY A 227 -0.15 0.36 -5.87
C GLY A 227 -0.58 1.40 -6.92
N SER A 228 -0.12 2.65 -6.80
CA SER A 228 -0.59 3.75 -7.64
C SER A 228 0.16 3.87 -8.98
N ARG A 229 -0.43 4.61 -9.94
CA ARG A 229 0.24 5.03 -11.18
C ARG A 229 1.53 5.84 -10.95
N LYS A 230 1.68 6.44 -9.77
CA LYS A 230 2.84 7.23 -9.37
C LYS A 230 3.73 6.42 -8.43
N LYS A 231 4.05 5.17 -8.80
CA LYS A 231 4.87 4.26 -7.97
C LYS A 231 6.24 4.85 -7.60
N TYR A 232 6.79 5.73 -8.43
CA TYR A 232 8.01 6.48 -8.10
C TYR A 232 7.86 7.32 -6.82
N LEU A 233 6.66 7.85 -6.52
CA LEU A 233 6.40 8.56 -5.27
C LEU A 233 6.46 7.63 -4.06
N SER A 234 6.13 6.34 -4.21
CA SER A 234 6.34 5.36 -3.14
C SER A 234 7.81 5.25 -2.76
N ILE A 235 8.70 5.27 -3.76
CA ILE A 235 10.15 5.25 -3.53
C ILE A 235 10.62 6.57 -2.89
N VAL A 236 10.19 7.72 -3.44
CA VAL A 236 10.57 9.05 -2.92
C VAL A 236 10.13 9.21 -1.46
N PHE A 237 8.87 8.94 -1.15
CA PHE A 237 8.37 9.04 0.23
C PHE A 237 8.95 7.96 1.16
N GLY A 238 9.29 6.78 0.62
CA GLY A 238 9.99 5.74 1.38
C GLY A 238 11.39 6.17 1.80
N ILE A 239 12.17 6.72 0.86
CA ILE A 239 13.49 7.28 1.15
C ILE A 239 13.38 8.45 2.13
N PHE A 240 12.44 9.36 1.90
CA PHE A 240 12.19 10.49 2.79
C PHE A 240 11.83 10.03 4.22
N SER A 241 10.97 9.02 4.36
CA SER A 241 10.65 8.45 5.67
C SER A 241 11.88 7.87 6.37
N ILE A 242 12.75 7.15 5.65
CA ILE A 242 13.99 6.58 6.24
C ILE A 242 14.91 7.71 6.72
N ILE A 243 15.10 8.75 5.91
CA ILE A 243 15.92 9.91 6.28
C ILE A 243 15.38 10.56 7.56
N LEU A 244 14.07 10.81 7.63
CA LEU A 244 13.46 11.38 8.84
C LEU A 244 13.66 10.48 10.07
N VAL A 245 13.42 9.18 9.94
CA VAL A 245 13.61 8.22 11.03
C VAL A 245 15.05 8.22 11.54
N VAL A 246 16.03 8.21 10.63
CA VAL A 246 17.46 8.25 11.00
C VAL A 246 17.81 9.57 11.69
N LEU A 247 17.42 10.71 11.12
CA LEU A 247 17.73 12.02 11.70
C LEU A 247 17.08 12.22 13.08
N THR A 248 15.81 11.86 13.22
CA THR A 248 15.11 11.90 14.51
C THR A 248 15.74 10.93 15.51
N GLY A 249 16.07 9.70 15.10
CA GLY A 249 16.72 8.71 15.96
C GLY A 249 18.08 9.18 16.47
N LEU A 250 18.93 9.71 15.58
CA LEU A 250 20.22 10.30 15.93
C LEU A 250 20.05 11.41 16.97
N ALA A 251 19.10 12.32 16.75
CA ALA A 251 18.89 13.41 17.67
C ALA A 251 18.39 12.98 19.05
N ARG A 252 17.56 11.94 19.13
CA ARG A 252 17.11 11.39 20.41
C ARG A 252 18.23 10.73 21.21
N MET A 253 19.25 10.20 20.52
CA MET A 253 20.46 9.69 21.17
C MET A 253 21.41 10.81 21.57
N LEU A 254 21.59 11.83 20.72
CA LEU A 254 22.42 13.01 21.01
C LEU A 254 21.89 13.85 22.19
N SER A 255 20.59 13.81 22.44
CA SER A 255 19.92 14.45 23.58
C SER A 255 19.84 13.56 24.82
N ASN A 256 20.41 12.35 24.78
CA ASN A 256 20.33 11.35 25.85
C ASN A 256 18.91 10.98 26.28
N ALA A 257 17.91 11.22 25.44
CA ALA A 257 16.52 10.90 25.77
C ALA A 257 16.16 9.42 25.52
N HIS A 258 16.88 8.77 24.60
CA HIS A 258 16.60 7.39 24.19
C HIS A 258 17.90 6.61 23.92
N TYR A 259 17.90 5.34 24.32
CA TYR A 259 18.90 4.37 23.90
C TYR A 259 18.71 4.01 22.42
N PHE A 260 19.74 3.45 21.78
CA PHE A 260 19.68 3.04 20.39
C PHE A 260 18.59 1.98 20.14
N SER A 261 18.42 1.04 21.05
CA SER A 261 17.35 0.03 20.96
C SER A 261 15.95 0.64 21.07
N ASP A 262 15.74 1.73 21.82
CA ASP A 262 14.44 2.42 21.90
C ASP A 262 14.07 3.05 20.55
N VAL A 263 15.08 3.61 19.86
CA VAL A 263 14.96 4.18 18.51
C VAL A 263 14.58 3.08 17.52
N LEU A 264 15.29 1.95 17.53
CA LEU A 264 15.00 0.82 16.66
C LEU A 264 13.61 0.25 16.89
N TRP A 265 13.18 0.10 18.15
CA TRP A 265 11.84 -0.40 18.49
C TRP A 265 10.74 0.58 18.10
N GLY A 266 10.93 1.88 18.30
CA GLY A 266 9.96 2.90 17.86
C GLY A 266 9.72 2.85 16.35
N GLY A 267 10.80 2.70 15.58
CA GLY A 267 10.74 2.49 14.13
C GLY A 267 10.11 1.15 13.75
N PHE A 268 10.63 0.05 14.29
CA PHE A 268 10.15 -1.32 14.00
C PHE A 268 8.66 -1.49 14.26
N MET A 269 8.18 -1.05 15.43
CA MET A 269 6.79 -1.23 15.84
C MET A 269 5.86 -0.46 14.92
N THR A 270 6.14 0.83 14.69
CA THR A 270 5.32 1.68 13.84
C THR A 270 5.33 1.18 12.40
N TYR A 271 6.51 0.85 11.86
CA TYR A 271 6.65 0.33 10.50
C TYR A 271 5.89 -0.99 10.31
N SER A 272 5.98 -1.90 11.29
CA SER A 272 5.23 -3.16 11.31
C SER A 272 3.73 -2.92 11.28
N ILE A 273 3.23 -2.04 12.14
CA ILE A 273 1.80 -1.70 12.20
C ILE A 273 1.32 -1.13 10.87
N MET A 274 2.10 -0.25 10.22
CA MET A 274 1.75 0.31 8.92
C MET A 274 1.71 -0.77 7.83
N LEU A 275 2.68 -1.68 7.79
CA LEU A 275 2.68 -2.80 6.85
C LEU A 275 1.54 -3.79 7.10
N LEU A 276 1.30 -4.17 8.35
CA LEU A 276 0.18 -5.04 8.74
C LEU A 276 -1.16 -4.40 8.35
N THR A 277 -1.30 -3.10 8.60
CA THR A 277 -2.50 -2.35 8.22
C THR A 277 -2.72 -2.39 6.72
N TYR A 278 -1.67 -2.13 5.92
CA TYR A 278 -1.76 -2.09 4.47
C TYR A 278 -2.01 -3.46 3.83
N PHE A 279 -1.25 -4.49 4.23
CA PHE A 279 -1.26 -5.80 3.58
C PHE A 279 -2.33 -6.75 4.14
N TRP A 280 -2.62 -6.69 5.44
CA TRP A 280 -3.44 -7.71 6.10
C TRP A 280 -4.77 -7.17 6.62
N ILE A 281 -4.76 -6.06 7.36
CA ILE A 281 -6.01 -5.50 7.93
C ILE A 281 -6.90 -4.96 6.82
N LEU A 282 -6.31 -4.21 5.88
CA LEU A 282 -7.04 -3.60 4.78
C LEU A 282 -6.91 -4.38 3.47
N ASP A 283 -5.93 -5.27 3.34
CA ASP A 283 -5.66 -6.03 2.11
C ASP A 283 -5.77 -5.15 0.85
N ILE A 284 -5.10 -3.98 0.87
CA ILE A 284 -5.13 -3.04 -0.25
C ILE A 284 -4.72 -3.72 -1.57
N PRO A 285 -3.65 -4.54 -1.60
CA PRO A 285 -3.27 -5.24 -2.83
C PRO A 285 -4.34 -6.22 -3.32
N GLY A 286 -5.00 -6.98 -2.44
CA GLY A 286 -6.09 -7.87 -2.82
C GLY A 286 -7.30 -7.11 -3.37
N GLN A 287 -7.66 -5.99 -2.75
CA GLN A 287 -8.73 -5.11 -3.24
C GLN A 287 -8.43 -4.51 -4.62
N GLU A 288 -7.17 -4.16 -4.91
CA GLU A 288 -6.73 -3.69 -6.23
C GLU A 288 -6.76 -4.79 -7.29
N GLN A 289 -6.46 -6.04 -6.93
CA GLN A 289 -6.53 -7.18 -7.85
C GLN A 289 -7.97 -7.51 -8.24
N VAL A 290 -8.87 -7.60 -7.26
CA VAL A 290 -10.31 -7.80 -7.52
C VAL A 290 -10.83 -6.70 -8.45
N HIS A 291 -10.42 -5.46 -8.20
CA HIS A 291 -10.81 -4.34 -9.02
C HIS A 291 -10.30 -4.44 -10.48
N ARG A 292 -9.03 -4.79 -10.68
CA ARG A 292 -8.49 -5.04 -12.02
C ARG A 292 -9.32 -6.09 -12.74
N TYR A 293 -9.66 -7.17 -12.05
CA TYR A 293 -10.51 -8.24 -12.59
C TYR A 293 -11.93 -7.77 -12.96
N GLU A 294 -12.56 -6.97 -12.11
CA GLU A 294 -13.89 -6.39 -12.37
C GLU A 294 -13.90 -5.48 -13.61
N ARG A 295 -12.82 -4.75 -13.89
CA ARG A 295 -12.75 -3.85 -15.06
C ARG A 295 -12.32 -4.53 -16.36
N THR A 296 -11.51 -5.58 -16.30
CA THR A 296 -10.98 -6.24 -17.51
C THR A 296 -11.70 -7.56 -17.80
N TYR A 297 -11.57 -8.53 -16.89
CA TYR A 297 -12.06 -9.89 -17.13
C TYR A 297 -13.57 -10.03 -17.01
N THR A 298 -14.23 -9.24 -16.16
CA THR A 298 -15.71 -9.29 -16.05
C THR A 298 -16.41 -8.89 -17.35
N PRO A 299 -16.17 -7.70 -17.94
CA PRO A 299 -16.75 -7.36 -19.23
C PRO A 299 -16.30 -8.32 -20.34
N PHE A 300 -15.07 -8.84 -20.29
CA PHE A 300 -14.64 -9.87 -21.24
C PHE A 300 -15.48 -11.14 -21.13
N ASN A 301 -15.69 -11.68 -19.93
CA ASN A 301 -16.48 -12.89 -19.70
C ASN A 301 -17.96 -12.69 -20.08
N GLU A 302 -18.52 -11.51 -19.77
CA GLU A 302 -19.87 -11.13 -20.21
C GLU A 302 -19.96 -11.09 -21.74
N GLY A 303 -18.98 -10.47 -22.40
CA GLY A 303 -18.91 -10.41 -23.87
C GLY A 303 -18.77 -11.79 -24.50
N TYR A 304 -17.93 -12.64 -23.93
CA TYR A 304 -17.72 -14.01 -24.38
C TYR A 304 -19.02 -14.84 -24.27
N LYS A 305 -19.74 -14.71 -23.15
CA LYS A 305 -21.03 -15.36 -22.97
C LYS A 305 -22.05 -14.90 -24.02
N LEU A 306 -22.15 -13.60 -24.26
CA LEU A 306 -23.07 -13.05 -25.27
C LEU A 306 -22.75 -13.55 -26.68
N VAL A 307 -21.47 -13.72 -27.03
CA VAL A 307 -21.07 -14.30 -28.32
C VAL A 307 -21.46 -15.78 -28.42
N LEU A 308 -21.29 -16.56 -27.35
CA LEU A 308 -21.73 -17.97 -27.32
C LEU A 308 -23.26 -18.11 -27.42
N ASP A 309 -24.01 -17.29 -26.68
CA ASP A 309 -25.47 -17.26 -26.73
C ASP A 309 -25.95 -16.81 -28.12
N GLY A 310 -25.29 -15.82 -28.71
CA GLY A 310 -25.52 -15.39 -30.09
C GLY A 310 -25.27 -16.50 -31.10
N LYS A 311 -24.16 -17.25 -30.97
CA LYS A 311 -23.83 -18.41 -31.82
C LYS A 311 -24.94 -19.48 -31.76
N ALA A 312 -25.48 -19.75 -30.57
CA ALA A 312 -26.61 -20.68 -30.42
C ALA A 312 -27.86 -20.16 -31.13
N LYS A 313 -28.15 -18.86 -30.99
CA LYS A 313 -29.34 -18.21 -31.58
C LYS A 313 -29.28 -18.00 -33.09
N LEU A 314 -28.10 -17.90 -33.69
CA LEU A 314 -27.94 -17.74 -35.15
C LEU A 314 -28.62 -18.85 -35.97
N LYS A 315 -28.83 -20.04 -35.39
CA LYS A 315 -29.53 -21.16 -36.05
C LYS A 315 -31.07 -20.99 -36.06
N GLU A 316 -31.61 -20.23 -35.11
CA GLU A 316 -33.05 -20.05 -34.90
C GLU A 316 -33.51 -18.70 -35.45
N ASN A 317 -32.79 -17.64 -35.10
CA ASN A 317 -33.08 -16.26 -35.46
C ASN A 317 -31.76 -15.50 -35.66
N VAL A 318 -31.46 -15.21 -36.91
CA VAL A 318 -30.20 -14.58 -37.31
C VAL A 318 -30.08 -13.16 -36.76
N ASP A 319 -31.14 -12.37 -36.79
CA ASP A 319 -31.13 -10.98 -36.30
C ASP A 319 -30.91 -10.93 -34.79
N GLU A 320 -31.57 -11.82 -34.04
CA GLU A 320 -31.40 -11.94 -32.60
C GLU A 320 -29.98 -12.42 -32.23
N GLY A 321 -29.45 -13.41 -32.96
CA GLY A 321 -28.08 -13.89 -32.80
C GLY A 321 -27.04 -12.80 -33.05
N LEU A 322 -27.17 -12.03 -34.14
CA LEU A 322 -26.27 -10.93 -34.48
C LEU A 322 -26.33 -9.78 -33.47
N LYS A 323 -27.51 -9.51 -32.90
CA LYS A 323 -27.67 -8.52 -31.83
C LYS A 323 -26.89 -8.92 -30.58
N LEU A 324 -26.94 -10.19 -30.19
CA LEU A 324 -26.19 -10.72 -29.04
C LEU A 324 -24.67 -10.65 -29.29
N VAL A 325 -24.20 -11.04 -30.48
CA VAL A 325 -22.78 -10.93 -30.85
C VAL A 325 -22.32 -9.46 -30.82
N SER A 326 -23.11 -8.54 -31.39
CA SER A 326 -22.79 -7.11 -31.39
C SER A 326 -22.66 -6.57 -29.97
N ALA A 327 -23.58 -6.93 -29.06
CA ALA A 327 -23.48 -6.59 -27.65
C ALA A 327 -22.23 -7.20 -26.98
N GLY A 328 -21.82 -8.40 -27.40
CA GLY A 328 -20.57 -9.02 -26.96
C GLY A 328 -19.32 -8.24 -27.39
N LEU A 329 -19.30 -7.70 -28.62
CA LEU A 329 -18.21 -6.86 -29.11
C LEU A 329 -18.08 -5.55 -28.33
N GLU A 330 -19.19 -4.91 -27.97
CA GLU A 330 -19.17 -3.72 -27.10
C GLU A 330 -18.52 -4.02 -25.74
N LYS A 331 -18.82 -5.19 -25.18
CA LYS A 331 -18.23 -5.64 -23.92
C LYS A 331 -16.73 -5.92 -24.04
N PHE A 332 -16.28 -6.53 -25.14
CA PHE A 332 -14.85 -6.68 -25.43
C PHE A 332 -14.14 -5.34 -25.61
N ALA A 333 -14.77 -4.36 -26.27
CA ALA A 333 -14.23 -3.02 -26.41
C ALA A 333 -14.06 -2.34 -25.03
N ALA A 334 -15.03 -2.49 -24.12
CA ALA A 334 -14.93 -2.00 -22.76
C ALA A 334 -13.80 -2.69 -21.97
N ALA A 335 -13.68 -4.02 -22.08
CA ALA A 335 -12.60 -4.79 -21.47
C ALA A 335 -11.22 -4.36 -21.99
N LYS A 336 -11.09 -4.15 -23.30
CA LYS A 336 -9.86 -3.65 -23.93
C LYS A 336 -9.53 -2.24 -23.45
N ALA A 337 -10.49 -1.33 -23.44
CA ALA A 337 -10.27 0.05 -23.00
C ALA A 337 -9.75 0.09 -21.56
N ALA A 338 -10.34 -0.72 -20.67
CA ALA A 338 -9.86 -0.88 -19.30
C ALA A 338 -8.46 -1.50 -19.25
N ALA A 339 -8.20 -2.56 -20.03
CA ALA A 339 -6.90 -3.21 -20.08
C ALA A 339 -5.81 -2.26 -20.57
N VAL A 340 -6.02 -1.51 -21.66
CA VAL A 340 -5.09 -0.50 -22.19
C VAL A 340 -4.83 0.59 -21.17
N GLU A 341 -5.86 1.07 -20.45
CA GLU A 341 -5.70 2.07 -19.41
C GLU A 341 -4.79 1.59 -18.27
N ILE A 342 -4.94 0.32 -17.87
CA ILE A 342 -4.12 -0.30 -16.82
C ILE A 342 -2.70 -0.62 -17.35
N ASN A 343 -2.61 -1.05 -18.60
CA ASN A 343 -1.38 -1.55 -19.22
C ASN A 343 -0.33 -0.46 -19.46
N LYS A 344 -0.74 0.81 -19.61
CA LYS A 344 0.14 1.99 -19.76
C LYS A 344 1.26 2.09 -18.72
N PHE A 345 1.15 1.39 -17.59
CA PHE A 345 2.08 1.50 -16.47
C PHE A 345 2.69 0.17 -16.01
N HIS A 346 2.16 -0.97 -16.49
CA HIS A 346 2.52 -2.29 -15.96
C HIS A 346 2.88 -3.32 -17.02
N HIS A 347 2.56 -3.11 -18.31
CA HIS A 347 2.76 -4.10 -19.40
C HIS A 347 2.15 -5.50 -19.13
N GLU A 348 1.34 -5.65 -18.09
CA GLU A 348 0.76 -6.92 -17.64
C GLU A 348 -0.37 -7.44 -18.55
N PHE A 349 -0.94 -6.59 -19.40
CA PHE A 349 -2.11 -6.90 -20.23
C PHE A 349 -1.81 -6.95 -21.73
N ASP A 350 -0.55 -6.85 -22.17
CA ASP A 350 -0.19 -6.85 -23.59
C ASP A 350 -0.79 -8.06 -24.33
N ALA A 351 -0.55 -9.27 -23.83
CA ALA A 351 -1.11 -10.50 -24.40
C ALA A 351 -2.65 -10.53 -24.39
N PHE A 352 -3.26 -10.03 -23.31
CA PHE A 352 -4.72 -9.96 -23.19
C PHE A 352 -5.34 -8.98 -24.20
N ILE A 353 -4.72 -7.83 -24.39
CA ILE A 353 -5.14 -6.81 -25.37
C ILE A 353 -5.03 -7.37 -26.78
N THR A 354 -3.89 -7.99 -27.13
CA THR A 354 -3.70 -8.65 -28.43
C THR A 354 -4.76 -9.71 -28.69
N ARG A 355 -5.13 -10.49 -27.67
CA ARG A 355 -6.16 -11.53 -27.77
C ARG A 355 -7.55 -10.95 -27.99
N ILE A 356 -7.90 -9.85 -27.32
CA ILE A 356 -9.17 -9.15 -27.58
C ILE A 356 -9.18 -8.60 -29.02
N ASP A 357 -8.07 -8.06 -29.51
CA ASP A 357 -7.99 -7.51 -30.86
C ASP A 357 -8.18 -8.57 -31.95
N ASP A 358 -7.52 -9.71 -31.82
CA ASP A 358 -7.72 -10.85 -32.71
C ASP A 358 -9.18 -11.34 -32.71
N LEU A 359 -9.78 -11.50 -31.52
CA LEU A 359 -11.16 -11.95 -31.39
C LEU A 359 -12.17 -10.95 -32.00
N THR A 360 -12.00 -9.66 -31.70
CA THR A 360 -12.88 -8.58 -32.18
C THR A 360 -12.77 -8.44 -33.70
N SER A 361 -11.57 -8.57 -34.26
CA SER A 361 -11.33 -8.54 -35.71
C SER A 361 -12.05 -9.68 -36.43
N ARG A 362 -11.89 -10.93 -35.94
CA ARG A 362 -12.54 -12.12 -36.52
C ARG A 362 -14.07 -12.03 -36.48
N LEU A 363 -14.62 -11.63 -35.34
CA LEU A 363 -16.07 -11.47 -35.18
C LEU A 363 -16.63 -10.31 -36.02
N GLY A 364 -15.92 -9.17 -36.09
CA GLY A 364 -16.31 -8.04 -36.93
C GLY A 364 -16.35 -8.38 -38.41
N ALA A 365 -15.37 -9.15 -38.91
CA ALA A 365 -15.36 -9.64 -40.29
C ALA A 365 -16.59 -10.50 -40.61
N LEU A 366 -17.00 -11.39 -39.68
CA LEU A 366 -18.19 -12.22 -39.83
C LEU A 366 -19.49 -11.39 -39.84
N ILE A 367 -19.61 -10.35 -39.02
CA ILE A 367 -20.79 -9.49 -39.01
C ILE A 367 -20.91 -8.74 -40.34
N ASN A 368 -19.81 -8.17 -40.83
CA ASN A 368 -19.77 -7.45 -42.10
C ASN A 368 -20.08 -8.37 -43.30
N GLU A 369 -19.56 -9.59 -43.29
CA GLU A 369 -19.87 -10.59 -44.32
C GLU A 369 -21.38 -10.90 -44.35
N HIS A 370 -22.04 -11.02 -43.19
CA HIS A 370 -23.49 -11.22 -43.14
C HIS A 370 -24.29 -10.08 -43.77
N GLN A 371 -23.95 -8.85 -43.40
CA GLN A 371 -24.63 -7.66 -43.91
C GLN A 371 -24.51 -7.58 -45.44
N SER A 372 -23.41 -8.08 -46.02
CA SER A 372 -23.22 -8.16 -47.47
C SER A 372 -24.01 -9.30 -48.15
N LEU A 373 -24.49 -10.28 -47.38
CA LEU A 373 -25.20 -11.47 -47.83
C LEU A 373 -26.72 -11.40 -47.62
N ALA A 374 -27.21 -10.41 -46.85
CA ALA A 374 -28.62 -10.19 -46.56
C ALA A 374 -29.45 -10.17 -47.87
N GLY A 375 -30.39 -11.13 -47.99
CA GLY A 375 -31.26 -11.31 -49.16
C GLY A 375 -30.92 -12.48 -50.10
N LYS A 376 -29.84 -13.25 -49.87
CA LYS A 376 -29.46 -14.41 -50.70
C LYS A 376 -29.53 -15.73 -49.93
N LYS A 377 -30.64 -16.47 -50.08
CA LYS A 377 -30.99 -17.68 -49.29
C LYS A 377 -29.92 -18.80 -49.30
N GLU A 378 -29.28 -19.06 -50.44
CA GLU A 378 -28.24 -20.10 -50.59
C GLU A 378 -26.93 -19.80 -49.84
N LYS A 379 -26.70 -18.55 -49.39
CA LYS A 379 -25.43 -18.16 -48.76
C LYS A 379 -25.48 -18.21 -47.22
N ASN A 380 -26.64 -18.51 -46.62
CA ASN A 380 -26.78 -18.61 -45.17
C ASN A 380 -26.11 -19.86 -44.56
N ASP A 381 -26.10 -21.00 -45.26
CA ASP A 381 -25.51 -22.23 -44.71
C ASP A 381 -23.98 -22.20 -44.69
N ALA A 382 -23.35 -21.66 -45.76
CA ALA A 382 -21.91 -21.43 -45.80
C ALA A 382 -21.46 -20.39 -44.76
N TYR A 383 -22.31 -19.39 -44.49
CA TYR A 383 -22.09 -18.40 -43.45
C TYR A 383 -22.13 -19.01 -42.04
N LEU A 384 -23.12 -19.84 -41.74
CA LEU A 384 -23.23 -20.55 -40.45
C LEU A 384 -22.07 -21.53 -40.21
N LEU A 385 -21.50 -22.12 -41.27
CA LEU A 385 -20.31 -22.98 -41.16
C LEU A 385 -19.08 -22.20 -40.69
N LYS A 386 -18.85 -20.98 -41.20
CA LYS A 386 -17.72 -20.13 -40.79
C LYS A 386 -17.79 -19.70 -39.32
N TRP A 387 -19.00 -19.47 -38.79
CA TRP A 387 -19.23 -19.20 -37.36
C TRP A 387 -18.78 -20.34 -36.43
N SER A 388 -18.76 -21.58 -36.92
CA SER A 388 -18.32 -22.71 -36.12
C SER A 388 -16.82 -22.70 -35.82
N TYR A 389 -16.00 -21.99 -36.62
CA TYR A 389 -14.54 -21.97 -36.53
C TYR A 389 -13.95 -20.84 -35.67
N ILE A 390 -14.74 -19.82 -35.29
CA ILE A 390 -14.24 -18.63 -34.58
C ILE A 390 -14.38 -18.71 -33.05
N CYS A 391 -15.29 -19.56 -32.55
CA CYS A 391 -15.43 -19.89 -31.13
C CYS A 391 -15.10 -21.36 -30.91
#